data_AF-A0A967TG45-F1
#
_entry.id   AF-A0A967TG45-F1
#
_cell.length_a   1.000
_cell.length_b   1.000
_cell.length_c   1.000
_cell.angle_alpha   90.00
_cell.angle_beta   90.00
_cell.angle_gamma   90.00
#
_symmetry.space_group_name_H-M   'P 1'
#
loop_
_entity.id
_entity.type
_entity.pdbx_description
1 polymer ?
#
loop_
_entity_poly.entity_id
_entity_poly.type
_entity_poly.pdbx_seq_one_letter_code
_entity_poly.pdbx_strand_id
1 'polypeptide(L)'
;MNSIWRHLRYAVRSLLKKPGFAAIAVLTLALGIGANTAIFSVVDGVLLEPLPYPEPDRLVAISHSAPGLELPWLPSATGLHLIDREENRAFREVALYQTSAANLTGGEAPERIRVGRATPSLFRVLRAD
;
A
#
# COMPACT_ATOMS: atom_id res chain seq x y z
N MET A 1 -14.06 -38.16 -24.99
CA MET A 1 -14.55 -36.80 -24.65
C MET A 1 -15.92 -36.75 -23.93
N ASN A 2 -16.84 -37.71 -24.11
CA ASN A 2 -18.22 -37.58 -23.61
C ASN A 2 -18.45 -37.90 -22.12
N SER A 3 -17.46 -38.45 -21.41
CA SER A 3 -17.59 -38.80 -19.99
C SER A 3 -17.55 -37.56 -19.09
N ILE A 4 -16.56 -36.67 -19.27
CA ILE A 4 -16.37 -35.45 -18.48
C ILE A 4 -17.60 -34.56 -18.51
N TRP A 5 -18.17 -34.32 -19.70
CA TRP A 5 -19.40 -33.54 -19.85
C TRP A 5 -20.59 -34.14 -19.11
N ARG A 6 -20.72 -35.47 -19.13
CA ARG A 6 -21.78 -36.19 -18.42
C ARG A 6 -21.59 -36.13 -16.91
N HIS A 7 -20.35 -36.25 -16.42
CA HIS A 7 -20.02 -36.11 -15.00
C HIS A 7 -20.29 -34.69 -14.49
N LEU A 8 -19.91 -33.66 -15.24
CA LEU A 8 -20.16 -32.26 -14.88
C LEU A 8 -21.66 -31.95 -14.81
N ARG A 9 -22.43 -32.37 -15.83
CA ARG A 9 -23.89 -32.20 -15.85
C ARG A 9 -24.57 -32.94 -14.68
N TYR A 10 -24.08 -34.13 -14.34
CA TYR A 10 -24.61 -34.90 -13.21
C TYR A 10 -24.30 -34.22 -11.87
N ALA A 11 -23.07 -33.73 -11.67
CA ALA A 11 -22.65 -33.02 -10.47
C ALA A 11 -23.47 -31.73 -10.24
N VAL A 12 -23.65 -30.91 -11.29
CA VAL A 12 -24.49 -29.70 -11.22
C VAL A 12 -25.93 -30.04 -10.84
N ARG A 13 -26.51 -31.07 -11.48
CA ARG A 13 -27.88 -31.51 -11.16
C ARG A 13 -28.01 -32.04 -9.73
N SER A 14 -26.96 -32.67 -9.20
CA SER A 14 -26.90 -33.12 -7.81
C SER A 14 -26.84 -31.96 -6.81
N LEU A 15 -26.07 -30.91 -7.13
CA LEU A 15 -25.98 -29.70 -6.30
C LEU A 15 -27.31 -28.93 -6.27
N LEU A 16 -27.99 -28.80 -7.43
CA LEU A 16 -29.31 -28.17 -7.51
C LEU A 16 -30.40 -28.90 -6.72
N LYS A 17 -30.25 -30.22 -6.50
CA LYS A 17 -31.16 -31.01 -5.66
C LYS A 17 -30.94 -30.82 -4.15
N LYS A 18 -29.80 -30.25 -3.74
CA LYS A 18 -29.44 -30.01 -2.33
C LYS A 18 -29.01 -28.54 -2.12
N PRO A 19 -29.96 -27.59 -2.21
CA PRO A 19 -29.66 -26.17 -2.27
C PRO A 19 -28.94 -25.63 -1.02
N GLY A 20 -29.27 -26.12 0.17
CA GLY A 20 -28.60 -25.69 1.41
C GLY A 20 -27.12 -26.05 1.45
N PHE A 21 -26.77 -27.29 1.10
CA PHE A 21 -25.37 -27.73 1.03
C PHE A 21 -24.60 -26.96 -0.07
N ALA A 22 -25.22 -26.79 -1.23
CA ALA A 22 -24.63 -26.04 -2.34
C ALA A 22 -24.36 -24.58 -1.95
N ALA A 23 -25.30 -23.92 -1.26
CA ALA A 23 -25.14 -22.54 -0.81
C ALA A 23 -23.96 -22.38 0.16
N ILE A 24 -23.87 -23.25 1.17
CA ILE A 24 -22.76 -23.23 2.14
C ILE A 24 -21.43 -23.45 1.43
N ALA A 25 -21.34 -24.48 0.57
CA ALA A 25 -20.12 -24.78 -0.17
C ALA A 25 -19.67 -23.60 -1.06
N VAL A 26 -20.60 -22.96 -1.77
CA VAL A 26 -20.32 -21.78 -2.60
C VAL A 26 -19.86 -20.60 -1.76
N LEU A 27 -20.52 -20.33 -0.62
CA LEU A 27 -20.14 -19.22 0.26
C LEU A 27 -18.75 -19.43 0.86
N THR A 28 -18.43 -20.63 1.33
CA THR A 28 -17.09 -20.94 1.86
C THR A 28 -16.02 -20.77 0.78
N LEU A 29 -16.27 -21.26 -0.44
CA LEU A 29 -15.35 -21.11 -1.55
C LEU A 29 -15.17 -19.64 -1.94
N ALA A 30 -16.27 -18.89 -2.03
CA ALA A 30 -16.27 -17.46 -2.36
C ALA A 30 -15.52 -16.65 -1.30
N LEU A 31 -15.68 -16.97 -0.01
CA LEU A 31 -14.96 -16.30 1.07
C LEU A 31 -13.46 -16.58 1.00
N GLY A 32 -13.06 -17.84 0.78
CA GLY A 32 -11.65 -18.21 0.65
C GLY A 32 -10.96 -17.58 -0.56
N ILE A 33 -11.62 -17.62 -1.72
CA ILE A 33 -11.11 -16.98 -2.94
C ILE A 33 -11.08 -15.47 -2.76
N GLY A 34 -12.19 -14.87 -2.29
CA GLY A 34 -12.32 -13.42 -2.13
C GLY A 34 -11.34 -12.84 -1.11
N ALA A 35 -11.12 -13.52 0.01
CA ALA A 35 -10.13 -13.08 1.01
C ALA A 35 -8.71 -13.06 0.43
N ASN A 36 -8.31 -14.13 -0.26
CA ASN A 36 -7.00 -14.19 -0.90
C ASN A 36 -6.87 -13.12 -2.00
N THR A 37 -7.86 -12.98 -2.86
CA THR A 37 -7.86 -11.95 -3.91
C THR A 37 -7.81 -10.55 -3.30
N ALA A 38 -8.57 -10.26 -2.23
CA ALA A 38 -8.56 -8.95 -1.59
C ALA A 38 -7.19 -8.60 -0.99
N ILE A 39 -6.54 -9.56 -0.33
CA ILE A 39 -5.17 -9.39 0.19
C ILE A 39 -4.22 -9.07 -0.97
N PHE A 40 -4.25 -9.88 -2.03
CA PHE A 40 -3.38 -9.65 -3.19
C PHE A 40 -3.68 -8.35 -3.91
N SER A 41 -4.94 -7.90 -4.03
CA SER A 41 -5.27 -6.62 -4.65
C SER A 41 -4.73 -5.42 -3.85
N VAL A 42 -4.76 -5.49 -2.51
CA VAL A 42 -4.15 -4.46 -1.67
C VAL A 42 -2.63 -4.49 -1.78
N VAL A 43 -2.02 -5.67 -1.73
CA VAL A 43 -0.57 -5.83 -1.93
C VAL A 43 -0.16 -5.32 -3.29
N ASP A 44 -0.91 -5.62 -4.34
CA ASP A 44 -0.62 -5.18 -5.70
C ASP A 44 -0.70 -3.66 -5.81
N GLY A 45 -1.84 -3.05 -5.45
CA GLY A 45 -2.03 -1.60 -5.55
C GLY A 45 -1.20 -0.75 -4.58
N VAL A 46 -0.63 -1.33 -3.51
CA VAL A 46 0.18 -0.60 -2.52
C VAL A 46 1.68 -0.91 -2.63
N LEU A 47 2.05 -2.15 -2.96
CA LEU A 47 3.44 -2.62 -2.94
C LEU A 47 4.01 -2.98 -4.31
N LEU A 48 3.18 -3.39 -5.29
CA LEU A 48 3.68 -3.90 -6.58
C LEU A 48 3.39 -2.96 -7.76
N GLU A 49 2.32 -2.17 -7.70
CA GLU A 49 2.07 -1.13 -8.68
C GLU A 49 3.20 -0.11 -8.56
N PRO A 50 4.04 0.02 -9.61
CA PRO A 50 5.18 0.92 -9.55
C PRO A 50 4.67 2.33 -9.29
N LEU A 51 5.29 3.02 -8.34
CA LEU A 51 4.98 4.41 -8.08
C LEU A 51 4.98 5.18 -9.42
N PRO A 52 4.06 6.13 -9.63
CA PRO A 52 3.92 6.87 -10.89
C PRO A 52 5.03 7.92 -11.06
N TYR A 53 6.28 7.54 -10.79
CA TYR A 53 7.48 8.34 -10.90
C TYR A 53 8.50 7.61 -11.78
N PRO A 54 9.34 8.35 -12.54
CA PRO A 54 10.40 7.75 -13.32
C PRO A 54 11.41 7.01 -12.44
N GLU A 55 11.80 5.79 -12.83
CA GLU A 55 12.71 4.91 -12.06
C GLU A 55 12.22 4.66 -10.60
N PRO A 56 10.99 4.14 -10.41
CA PRO A 56 10.39 3.97 -9.09
C PRO A 56 11.14 2.95 -8.23
N ASP A 57 11.86 2.02 -8.86
CA ASP A 57 12.76 1.04 -8.24
C ASP A 57 13.98 1.65 -7.54
N ARG A 58 14.28 2.93 -7.80
CA ARG A 58 15.38 3.67 -7.17
C ARG A 58 14.93 4.54 -5.99
N LEU A 59 13.64 4.59 -5.71
CA LEU A 59 13.10 5.32 -4.56
C LEU A 59 13.12 4.42 -3.32
N VAL A 60 13.70 4.90 -2.23
CA VAL A 60 13.74 4.19 -0.95
C VAL A 60 13.31 5.11 0.19
N ALA A 61 12.62 4.55 1.18
CA ALA A 61 12.32 5.24 2.42
C ALA A 61 13.45 5.02 3.43
N ILE A 62 14.00 6.11 3.95
CA ILE A 62 15.02 6.06 5.01
C ILE A 62 14.31 6.12 6.36
N SER A 63 14.57 5.13 7.20
CA SER A 63 14.07 5.05 8.57
C SER A 63 15.19 4.74 9.53
N HIS A 64 15.13 5.35 10.72
CA HIS A 64 16.11 5.14 11.78
C HIS A 64 15.59 4.16 12.82
N SER A 65 16.49 3.53 13.58
CA SER A 65 16.14 2.70 14.74
C SER A 65 17.04 3.07 15.93
N ALA A 66 16.52 2.90 17.15
CA ALA A 66 17.31 3.04 18.38
C ALA A 66 17.22 1.76 19.19
N PRO A 67 18.12 0.78 18.94
CA PRO A 67 18.15 -0.49 19.67
C PRO A 67 18.32 -0.30 21.18
N GLY A 68 19.10 0.70 21.61
CA GLY A 68 19.30 1.01 23.03
C GLY A 68 18.06 1.55 23.76
N LEU A 69 17.01 1.92 23.02
CA LEU A 69 15.71 2.36 23.52
C LEU A 69 14.60 1.35 23.18
N GLU A 70 14.94 0.18 22.61
CA GLU A 70 13.99 -0.80 22.08
C GLU A 70 13.00 -0.22 21.07
N LEU A 71 13.44 0.80 20.30
CA LEU A 71 12.63 1.45 19.28
C LEU A 71 13.05 0.98 17.89
N PRO A 72 12.30 0.05 17.25
CA PRO A 72 12.64 -0.47 15.92
C PRO A 72 12.44 0.58 14.81
N TRP A 73 11.62 1.59 15.05
CA TRP A 73 11.32 2.65 14.10
C TRP A 73 11.32 4.00 14.80
N LEU A 74 12.17 4.91 14.33
CA LEU A 74 12.21 6.30 14.73
C LEU A 74 11.68 7.16 13.57
N PRO A 75 10.76 8.10 13.84
CA PRO A 75 10.41 9.11 12.86
C PRO A 75 11.66 9.89 12.47
N SER A 76 11.90 10.09 11.17
CA SER A 76 12.97 10.96 10.71
C SER A 76 12.73 12.37 11.24
N ALA A 77 13.59 12.79 12.16
CA ALA A 77 13.64 14.14 12.67
C ALA A 77 14.55 14.98 11.77
N THR A 78 14.36 16.30 11.77
CA THR A 78 15.20 17.23 11.00
C THR A 78 16.70 17.04 11.28
N GLY A 79 17.08 16.77 12.53
CA GLY A 79 18.48 16.50 12.90
C GLY A 79 19.04 15.23 12.27
N LEU A 80 18.26 14.14 12.25
CA LEU A 80 18.67 12.89 11.61
C LEU A 80 18.82 13.06 10.09
N HIS A 81 17.93 13.81 9.45
CA HIS A 81 18.05 14.11 8.03
C HIS A 81 19.29 14.92 7.66
N LEU A 82 19.74 15.83 8.52
CA LEU A 82 20.99 16.57 8.27
C LEU A 82 22.18 15.63 8.29
N ILE A 83 22.24 14.72 9.26
CA ILE A 83 23.27 13.69 9.34
C ILE A 83 23.20 12.79 8.10
N ASP A 84 22.01 12.30 7.75
CA ASP A 84 21.80 11.49 6.54
C ASP A 84 22.32 12.24 5.31
N ARG A 85 22.02 13.53 5.18
CA ARG A 85 22.45 14.32 4.03
C ARG A 85 23.96 14.58 4.00
N GLU A 86 24.58 14.83 5.14
CA GLU A 86 26.02 15.12 5.25
C GLU A 86 26.88 13.87 5.06
N GLU A 87 26.44 12.73 5.59
CA GLU A 87 27.18 11.47 5.53
C GLU A 87 26.81 10.59 4.33
N ASN A 88 25.73 10.91 3.61
CA ASN A 88 25.27 10.12 2.48
C ASN A 88 26.28 10.09 1.33
N ARG A 89 26.64 8.87 0.93
CA ARG A 89 27.44 8.57 -0.27
C ARG A 89 26.73 7.65 -1.27
N ALA A 90 25.58 7.10 -0.90
CA ALA A 90 24.89 6.06 -1.66
C ALA A 90 23.75 6.61 -2.52
N PHE A 91 23.07 7.66 -2.06
CA PHE A 91 21.91 8.25 -2.72
C PHE A 91 22.28 9.55 -3.42
N ARG A 92 21.69 9.77 -4.60
CA ARG A 92 21.92 10.98 -5.40
C ARG A 92 21.35 12.24 -4.75
N GLU A 93 20.20 12.11 -4.08
CA GLU A 93 19.48 13.19 -3.43
C GLU A 93 18.68 12.60 -2.27
N VAL A 94 18.56 13.35 -1.17
CA VAL A 94 17.75 12.97 0.00
C VAL A 94 16.78 14.10 0.28
N ALA A 95 15.51 13.75 0.50
CA ALA A 95 14.46 14.70 0.80
C ALA A 95 13.70 14.29 2.06
N LEU A 96 13.13 15.28 2.73
CA LEU A 96 12.14 15.07 3.77
C LEU A 96 10.77 15.51 3.27
N TYR A 97 9.76 14.77 3.68
CA TYR A 97 8.38 15.20 3.59
C TYR A 97 7.62 14.79 4.85
N GLN A 98 6.60 15.56 5.20
CA GLN A 98 5.69 15.27 6.28
C GLN A 98 4.30 15.74 5.91
N THR A 99 3.31 14.88 6.12
CA THR A 99 1.90 15.26 6.00
C THR A 99 1.33 15.54 7.39
N SER A 100 0.59 16.64 7.53
CA SER A 100 -0.15 16.98 8.74
C SER A 100 -1.56 17.43 8.39
N ALA A 101 -2.45 17.49 9.37
CA ALA A 101 -3.72 18.19 9.22
C ALA A 101 -3.53 19.66 9.64
N ALA A 102 -4.15 20.57 8.92
CA ALA A 102 -4.26 21.97 9.30
C ALA A 102 -5.72 22.42 9.19
N ASN A 103 -6.13 23.36 10.02
CA ASN A 103 -7.44 24.00 9.89
C ASN A 103 -7.24 25.25 9.01
N LEU A 104 -7.84 25.22 7.82
CA LEU A 104 -7.91 26.36 6.93
C LEU A 104 -9.05 27.27 7.41
N THR A 105 -8.70 28.49 7.79
CA THR A 105 -9.64 29.52 8.21
C THR A 105 -9.67 30.65 7.15
N GLY A 106 -10.74 31.45 7.13
CA GLY A 106 -10.92 32.54 6.16
C GLY A 106 -12.04 32.34 5.14
N GLY A 107 -12.68 31.17 5.13
CA GLY A 107 -13.97 30.92 4.46
C GLY A 107 -15.16 31.03 5.42
N GLU A 108 -16.35 30.57 4.99
CA GLU A 108 -17.57 30.60 5.82
C GLU A 108 -17.46 29.74 7.09
N ALA A 109 -16.72 28.64 7.05
CA ALA A 109 -16.45 27.78 8.19
C ALA A 109 -15.02 27.21 8.15
N PRO A 110 -14.38 26.93 9.31
CA PRO A 110 -13.09 26.26 9.35
C PRO A 110 -13.14 24.88 8.69
N GLU A 111 -12.23 24.63 7.74
CA GLU A 111 -12.11 23.33 7.08
C GLU A 111 -10.80 22.65 7.49
N ARG A 112 -10.88 21.37 7.87
CA ARG A 112 -9.70 20.58 8.20
C ARG A 112 -9.12 19.96 6.92
N ILE A 113 -8.01 20.49 6.46
CA ILE A 113 -7.32 20.05 5.24
C ILE A 113 -6.06 19.24 5.57
N ARG A 114 -5.66 18.39 4.62
CA ARG A 114 -4.35 17.72 4.66
C ARG A 114 -3.32 18.63 3.99
N VAL A 115 -2.23 18.91 4.69
CA VAL A 115 -1.10 19.71 4.19
C VAL A 115 0.17 18.88 4.18
N GLY A 116 1.00 19.08 3.16
CA GLY A 116 2.33 18.49 3.06
C GLY A 116 3.39 19.56 3.24
N ARG A 117 4.39 19.32 4.09
CA ARG A 117 5.64 20.09 4.13
C ARG A 117 6.74 19.21 3.58
N ALA A 118 7.57 19.76 2.71
CA ALA A 118 8.66 19.02 2.11
C ALA A 118 9.87 19.92 1.88
N THR A 119 11.06 19.31 1.80
CA THR A 119 12.24 20.00 1.28
C THR A 119 12.10 20.20 -0.23
N PRO A 120 12.66 21.27 -0.81
CA PRO A 120 12.64 21.47 -2.26
C PRO A 120 13.25 20.30 -3.04
N SER A 121 14.19 19.57 -2.42
CA SER A 121 14.80 18.36 -3.00
C SER A 121 13.82 17.23 -3.28
N LEU A 122 12.62 17.23 -2.67
CA LEU A 122 11.62 16.17 -2.89
C LEU A 122 11.22 16.07 -4.37
N PHE A 123 11.03 17.20 -5.05
CA PHE A 123 10.68 17.21 -6.47
C PHE A 123 11.76 16.57 -7.33
N ARG A 124 13.04 16.76 -6.99
CA ARG A 124 14.17 16.13 -7.68
C ARG A 124 14.29 14.64 -7.38
N VAL A 125 13.98 14.22 -6.15
CA VAL A 125 13.91 12.79 -5.78
C VAL A 125 12.83 12.10 -6.59
N LEU A 126 11.63 12.70 -6.68
CA LEU A 126 10.48 12.16 -7.40
C LEU A 126 10.55 12.40 -8.93
N ARG A 127 11.50 13.21 -9.39
CA ARG A 127 11.63 13.66 -10.79
C ARG A 127 10.33 14.25 -11.32
N ALA A 128 9.77 15.16 -10.53
CA ALA A 128 8.50 15.84 -10.78
C ALA A 128 8.72 17.35 -11.08
N ASP A 129 9.89 17.68 -11.64
CA ASP A 129 10.35 19.02 -12.01
C ASP A 129 10.00 19.43 -13.45
#